data_AF-A0A351TFS6-F1
#
_entry.id   AF-A0A351TFS6-F1
#
_cell.length_a   1.000
_cell.length_b   1.000
_cell.length_c   1.000
_cell.angle_alpha   90.00
_cell.angle_beta   90.00
_cell.angle_gamma   90.00
#
_symmetry.space_group_name_H-M   'P 1'
#
loop_
_entity.id
_entity.type
_entity.pdbx_description
1 polymer ?
#
loop_
_entity_poly.entity_id
_entity_poly.type
_entity_poly.pdbx_seq_one_letter_code
_entity_poly.pdbx_strand_id
1 'polypeptide(L)'
;MAADEIKDTKREKILKIIENLSLFDDDLMTLVFDKNILATELLLNIILQRNDLKVIEAVAQREYKNPMAGGRSITIDIYAVDGDSKVYDVEVQCDPSGADVHRARFHSSMIDSKMLREKQKFKELHDSYVIFITKTDVIGGGLPMYHVERVFQETGRAFNDGSHIIYVNGGYIDDEDPVGRLMHDFRCIKSDDMFYKELARQVEYFKETEGGREIMCKAFKDLAEDLAEERAKERAKEKAKELARRLLARGKMTEEEIAEDTGLPLETVRGLAEL
;
A
#
# COMPACT_ATOMS: atom_id res chain seq x y z
N MET A 1 -29.86 -22.67 12.99
CA MET A 1 -29.50 -22.67 14.42
C MET A 1 -27.98 -22.68 14.61
N ALA A 2 -27.26 -23.81 14.58
CA ALA A 2 -25.80 -23.78 14.83
C ALA A 2 -24.98 -22.97 13.79
N ALA A 3 -25.38 -23.00 12.51
CA ALA A 3 -24.70 -22.23 11.45
C ALA A 3 -24.99 -20.71 11.53
N ASP A 4 -26.18 -20.32 12.00
CA ASP A 4 -26.57 -18.92 12.18
C ASP A 4 -25.86 -18.33 13.41
N GLU A 5 -25.81 -19.08 14.52
CA GLU A 5 -25.09 -18.68 15.74
C GLU A 5 -23.58 -18.47 15.50
N ILE A 6 -22.95 -19.32 14.66
CA ILE A 6 -21.53 -19.16 14.28
C ILE A 6 -21.33 -17.93 13.38
N LYS A 7 -22.29 -17.64 12.49
CA LYS A 7 -22.24 -16.49 11.57
C LYS A 7 -22.40 -15.17 12.33
N ASP A 8 -23.28 -15.13 13.31
CA ASP A 8 -23.49 -13.98 14.18
C ASP A 8 -22.26 -13.74 15.08
N THR A 9 -21.67 -14.78 15.66
CA THR A 9 -20.44 -14.67 16.47
C THR A 9 -19.25 -14.15 15.67
N LYS A 10 -19.12 -14.53 14.38
CA LYS A 10 -18.06 -14.01 13.50
C LYS A 10 -18.29 -12.55 13.14
N ARG A 11 -19.54 -12.16 12.86
CA ARG A 11 -19.90 -10.76 12.55
C ARG A 11 -19.59 -9.85 13.74
N GLU A 12 -19.93 -10.25 14.96
CA GLU A 12 -19.61 -9.48 16.17
C GLU A 12 -18.11 -9.27 16.36
N LYS A 13 -17.28 -10.29 16.07
CA LYS A 13 -15.81 -10.16 16.13
C LYS A 13 -15.29 -9.17 15.09
N ILE A 14 -15.79 -9.22 13.86
CA ILE A 14 -15.41 -8.28 12.80
C ILE A 14 -15.81 -6.86 13.18
N LEU A 15 -17.01 -6.66 13.71
CA LEU A 15 -17.47 -5.34 14.18
C LEU A 15 -16.56 -4.77 15.27
N LYS A 16 -16.12 -5.59 16.23
CA LYS A 16 -15.15 -5.17 17.26
C LYS A 16 -13.78 -4.80 16.68
N ILE A 17 -13.35 -5.47 15.60
CA ILE A 17 -12.12 -5.10 14.89
C ILE A 17 -12.33 -3.74 14.22
N ILE A 18 -13.40 -3.60 13.44
CA ILE A 18 -13.76 -2.36 12.74
C ILE A 18 -13.78 -1.19 13.71
N GLU A 19 -14.39 -1.34 14.89
CA GLU A 19 -14.45 -0.29 15.91
C GLU A 19 -13.08 0.27 16.30
N ASN A 20 -12.01 -0.52 16.25
CA ASN A 20 -10.68 -0.11 16.68
C ASN A 20 -9.74 0.31 15.54
N LEU A 21 -10.20 0.28 14.28
CA LEU A 21 -9.38 0.70 13.13
C LEU A 21 -9.17 2.21 13.11
N SER A 22 -8.06 2.62 12.53
CA SER A 22 -7.63 3.99 12.26
C SER A 22 -7.23 4.13 10.79
N LEU A 23 -6.88 5.32 10.31
CA LEU A 23 -6.42 5.48 8.92
C LEU A 23 -4.99 4.95 8.70
N PHE A 24 -4.30 4.48 9.75
CA PHE A 24 -3.07 3.70 9.62
C PHE A 24 -3.33 2.22 9.29
N ASP A 25 -4.58 1.76 9.36
CA ASP A 25 -4.94 0.39 9.03
C ASP A 25 -5.38 0.30 7.55
N ASP A 26 -4.66 -0.49 6.76
CA ASP A 26 -4.79 -0.59 5.29
C ASP A 26 -6.24 -0.81 4.84
N ASP A 27 -7.01 -1.61 5.57
CA ASP A 27 -8.40 -1.94 5.25
C ASP A 27 -9.31 -0.71 5.26
N LEU A 28 -9.19 0.13 6.30
CA LEU A 28 -10.00 1.34 6.42
C LEU A 28 -9.48 2.43 5.47
N MET A 29 -8.15 2.60 5.43
CA MET A 29 -7.50 3.58 4.55
C MET A 29 -7.90 3.36 3.09
N THR A 30 -7.83 2.12 2.60
CA THR A 30 -8.22 1.76 1.23
C THR A 30 -9.64 2.20 0.92
N LEU A 31 -10.60 1.96 1.83
CA LEU A 31 -11.99 2.33 1.61
C LEU A 31 -12.25 3.84 1.70
N VAL A 32 -11.52 4.54 2.58
CA VAL A 32 -11.64 5.99 2.74
C VAL A 32 -11.12 6.74 1.51
N PHE A 33 -10.04 6.24 0.89
CA PHE A 33 -9.36 6.94 -0.20
C PHE A 33 -9.67 6.37 -1.61
N ASP A 34 -10.23 5.16 -1.76
CA ASP A 34 -10.57 4.64 -3.10
C ASP A 34 -11.61 5.51 -3.78
N LYS A 35 -11.25 6.06 -4.96
CA LYS A 35 -12.09 6.97 -5.76
C LYS A 35 -12.56 8.22 -5.02
N ASN A 36 -11.96 8.54 -3.88
CA ASN A 36 -12.32 9.69 -3.07
C ASN A 36 -11.42 10.88 -3.37
N ILE A 37 -11.75 11.61 -4.43
CA ILE A 37 -11.01 12.80 -4.87
C ILE A 37 -10.91 13.85 -3.75
N LEU A 38 -11.96 14.07 -2.97
CA LEU A 38 -11.99 15.13 -1.95
C LEU A 38 -11.05 14.83 -0.77
N ALA A 39 -11.06 13.60 -0.27
CA ALA A 39 -10.16 13.22 0.82
C ALA A 39 -8.70 13.22 0.36
N THR A 40 -8.43 12.71 -0.84
CA THR A 40 -7.07 12.70 -1.42
C THR A 40 -6.57 14.11 -1.73
N GLU A 41 -7.43 15.01 -2.22
CA GLU A 41 -7.09 16.42 -2.46
C GLU A 41 -6.75 17.14 -1.15
N LEU A 42 -7.54 16.93 -0.09
CA LEU A 42 -7.24 17.47 1.23
C LEU A 42 -5.87 16.96 1.72
N LEU A 43 -5.64 15.64 1.66
CA LEU A 43 -4.41 14.99 2.08
C LEU A 43 -3.18 15.61 1.39
N LEU A 44 -3.21 15.70 0.06
CA LEU A 44 -2.10 16.23 -0.73
C LEU A 44 -1.89 17.73 -0.51
N ASN A 45 -2.96 18.53 -0.39
CA ASN A 45 -2.84 19.95 -0.09
C ASN A 45 -2.14 20.19 1.26
N ILE A 46 -2.48 19.40 2.30
CA ILE A 46 -1.83 19.51 3.61
C ILE A 46 -0.36 19.10 3.53
N ILE A 47 -0.06 17.94 2.94
CA ILE A 47 1.33 17.42 2.89
C ILE A 47 2.24 18.32 2.05
N LEU A 48 1.74 18.83 0.92
CA LEU A 48 2.49 19.71 0.03
C LEU A 48 2.41 21.18 0.44
N GLN A 49 1.74 21.48 1.57
CA GLN A 49 1.59 22.82 2.14
C GLN A 49 1.04 23.85 1.13
N ARG A 50 0.03 23.44 0.36
CA ARG A 50 -0.66 24.26 -0.65
C ARG A 50 -2.18 24.15 -0.52
N ASN A 51 -2.92 24.98 -1.24
CA ASN A 51 -4.39 25.00 -1.18
C ASN A 51 -5.08 25.09 -2.54
N ASP A 52 -4.30 25.01 -3.61
CA ASP A 52 -4.71 25.17 -5.00
C ASP A 52 -4.64 23.85 -5.79
N LEU A 53 -4.12 22.77 -5.20
CA LEU A 53 -4.05 21.46 -5.85
C LEU A 53 -5.46 20.93 -6.12
N LYS A 54 -5.67 20.45 -7.35
CA LYS A 54 -6.92 19.84 -7.80
C LYS A 54 -6.69 18.40 -8.24
N VAL A 55 -7.21 17.44 -7.49
CA VAL A 55 -7.11 16.01 -7.85
C VAL A 55 -8.16 15.67 -8.91
N ILE A 56 -7.74 14.99 -9.97
CA ILE A 56 -8.64 14.53 -11.05
C ILE A 56 -8.83 13.02 -11.03
N GLU A 57 -7.90 12.27 -10.43
CA GLU A 57 -7.96 10.83 -10.27
C GLU A 57 -7.43 10.45 -8.88
N ALA A 58 -8.14 9.55 -8.20
CA ALA A 58 -7.72 8.91 -6.96
C ALA A 58 -8.13 7.43 -7.01
N VAL A 59 -7.21 6.52 -6.75
CA VAL A 59 -7.44 5.07 -6.77
C VAL A 59 -6.62 4.44 -5.65
N ALA A 60 -7.25 3.65 -4.79
CA ALA A 60 -6.52 2.90 -3.77
C ALA A 60 -6.05 1.54 -4.31
N GLN A 61 -4.98 1.00 -3.74
CA GLN A 61 -4.44 -0.33 -4.06
C GLN A 61 -4.16 -0.53 -5.56
N ARG A 62 -3.54 0.46 -6.21
CA ARG A 62 -3.24 0.41 -7.65
C ARG A 62 -2.00 -0.42 -7.94
N GLU A 63 -2.19 -1.59 -8.56
CA GLU A 63 -1.09 -2.48 -8.92
C GLU A 63 -0.32 -1.97 -10.16
N TYR A 64 0.98 -1.73 -9.99
CA TYR A 64 1.94 -1.50 -11.07
C TYR A 64 2.81 -2.73 -11.29
N LYS A 65 2.42 -3.50 -12.32
CA LYS A 65 3.18 -4.66 -12.78
C LYS A 65 4.50 -4.26 -13.41
N ASN A 66 5.56 -4.91 -12.94
CA ASN A 66 6.87 -4.81 -13.54
C ASN A 66 6.86 -5.44 -14.93
N PRO A 67 7.32 -4.74 -15.98
CA PRO A 67 7.37 -5.30 -17.33
C PRO A 67 8.43 -6.40 -17.48
N MET A 68 9.42 -6.48 -16.58
CA MET A 68 10.42 -7.55 -16.57
C MET A 68 9.84 -8.83 -15.97
N ALA A 69 9.95 -9.96 -16.68
CA ALA A 69 9.57 -11.26 -16.16
C ALA A 69 10.34 -11.59 -14.87
N GLY A 70 9.62 -11.96 -13.81
CA GLY A 70 10.20 -12.18 -12.48
C GLY A 70 10.58 -10.89 -11.72
N GLY A 71 10.32 -9.72 -12.29
CA GLY A 71 10.55 -8.44 -11.64
C GLY A 71 9.55 -8.17 -10.52
N ARG A 72 9.99 -7.40 -9.51
CA ARG A 72 9.14 -6.99 -8.39
C ARG A 72 8.14 -5.94 -8.85
N SER A 73 6.86 -6.20 -8.64
CA SER A 73 5.77 -5.24 -8.85
C SER A 73 5.51 -4.46 -7.55
N ILE A 74 4.78 -3.35 -7.65
CA ILE A 74 4.33 -2.57 -6.49
C ILE A 74 2.80 -2.48 -6.52
N THR A 75 2.21 -2.33 -5.35
CA THR A 75 0.82 -1.92 -5.18
C THR A 75 0.87 -0.59 -4.45
N ILE A 76 0.34 0.44 -5.10
CA ILE A 76 0.31 1.79 -4.56
C ILE A 76 -0.91 1.93 -3.65
N ASP A 77 -0.70 2.31 -2.40
CA ASP A 77 -1.77 2.44 -1.40
C ASP A 77 -2.80 3.49 -1.82
N ILE A 78 -2.35 4.71 -2.15
CA ILE A 78 -3.19 5.77 -2.74
C ILE A 78 -2.46 6.36 -3.95
N TYR A 79 -2.98 6.05 -5.13
CA TYR A 79 -2.54 6.66 -6.38
C TYR A 79 -3.40 7.87 -6.69
N ALA A 80 -2.78 9.00 -7.02
CA ALA A 80 -3.50 10.18 -7.46
C ALA A 80 -2.84 10.90 -8.63
N VAL A 81 -3.65 11.64 -9.39
CA VAL A 81 -3.21 12.55 -10.45
C VAL A 81 -3.89 13.90 -10.26
N ASP A 82 -3.15 14.99 -10.39
CA ASP A 82 -3.71 16.35 -10.34
C ASP A 82 -3.99 16.96 -11.72
N GLY A 83 -4.57 18.16 -11.73
CA GLY A 83 -4.88 18.91 -12.94
C GLY A 83 -3.66 19.30 -13.80
N ASP A 84 -2.46 19.30 -13.23
CA ASP A 84 -1.20 19.55 -13.93
C ASP A 84 -0.52 18.24 -14.40
N SER A 85 -1.23 17.11 -14.29
CA SER A 85 -0.75 15.77 -14.62
C SER A 85 0.41 15.27 -13.75
N LYS A 86 0.63 15.88 -12.58
CA LYS A 86 1.56 15.36 -11.57
C LYS A 86 0.98 14.11 -10.94
N VAL A 87 1.84 13.14 -10.65
CA VAL A 87 1.43 11.85 -10.11
C VAL A 87 1.90 11.72 -8.66
N TYR A 88 1.02 11.20 -7.82
CA TYR A 88 1.25 10.99 -6.40
C TYR A 88 1.08 9.52 -6.07
N ASP A 89 2.09 8.94 -5.45
CA ASP A 89 2.10 7.63 -4.82
C ASP A 89 2.23 7.87 -3.32
N VAL A 90 1.15 7.66 -2.58
CA VAL A 90 1.14 7.78 -1.12
C VAL A 90 1.07 6.40 -0.52
N GLU A 91 2.05 6.07 0.32
CA GLU A 91 2.23 4.79 1.01
C GLU A 91 2.04 4.98 2.51
N VAL A 92 1.14 4.23 3.14
CA VAL A 92 0.89 4.32 4.59
C VAL A 92 1.57 3.15 5.28
N GLN A 93 2.49 3.41 6.21
CA GLN A 93 3.35 2.38 6.79
C GLN A 93 3.26 2.37 8.31
N CYS A 94 2.75 1.26 8.85
CA CYS A 94 2.76 0.97 10.28
C CYS A 94 4.10 0.43 10.77
N ASP A 95 4.78 -0.38 9.96
CA ASP A 95 6.07 -0.99 10.29
C ASP A 95 7.20 -0.15 9.68
N PRO A 96 8.17 0.33 10.48
CA PRO A 96 9.32 1.10 9.97
C PRO A 96 10.11 0.39 8.85
N SER A 97 10.14 -0.94 8.84
CA SER A 97 10.83 -1.70 7.78
C SER A 97 10.17 -1.53 6.41
N GLY A 98 8.89 -1.17 6.38
CA GLY A 98 8.16 -0.80 5.17
C GLY A 98 8.56 0.56 4.61
N ALA A 99 9.17 1.44 5.40
CA ALA A 99 9.56 2.80 5.02
C ALA A 99 11.03 2.91 4.58
N ASP A 100 11.61 1.82 4.06
CA ASP A 100 13.00 1.82 3.60
C ASP A 100 13.21 2.77 2.40
N VAL A 101 14.32 3.52 2.45
CA VAL A 101 14.65 4.52 1.42
C VAL A 101 14.87 3.93 0.03
N HIS A 102 15.29 2.67 -0.08
CA HIS A 102 15.41 1.98 -1.37
C HIS A 102 14.04 1.60 -1.93
N ARG A 103 13.04 1.31 -1.07
CA ARG A 103 11.65 1.12 -1.51
C ARG A 103 11.11 2.42 -2.10
N ALA A 104 11.32 3.57 -1.45
CA ALA A 104 10.89 4.85 -1.99
C ALA A 104 11.50 5.13 -3.38
N ARG A 105 12.81 4.91 -3.53
CA ARG A 105 13.47 5.02 -4.85
C ARG A 105 12.90 4.03 -5.88
N PHE A 106 12.59 2.80 -5.47
CA PHE A 106 12.01 1.79 -6.36
C PHE A 106 10.60 2.18 -6.83
N HIS A 107 9.77 2.70 -5.93
CA HIS A 107 8.45 3.25 -6.25
C HIS A 107 8.56 4.40 -7.26
N SER A 108 9.46 5.37 -7.05
CA SER A 108 9.70 6.46 -8.02
C SER A 108 10.01 5.91 -9.42
N SER A 109 10.91 4.92 -9.51
CA SER A 109 11.25 4.28 -10.79
C SER A 109 10.07 3.58 -11.44
N MET A 110 9.23 2.90 -10.66
CA MET A 110 8.07 2.18 -11.17
C MET A 110 7.01 3.14 -11.71
N ILE A 111 6.79 4.26 -11.03
CA ILE A 111 5.89 5.32 -11.48
C ILE A 111 6.38 5.92 -12.80
N ASP A 112 7.65 6.36 -12.86
CA ASP A 112 8.22 7.00 -14.05
C ASP A 112 8.14 6.06 -15.26
N SER A 113 8.34 4.76 -15.06
CA SER A 113 8.25 3.74 -16.11
C SER A 113 6.88 3.64 -16.79
N LYS A 114 5.81 4.11 -16.12
CA LYS A 114 4.44 4.10 -16.65
C LYS A 114 4.02 5.45 -17.24
N MET A 115 4.73 6.53 -16.91
CA MET A 115 4.37 7.88 -17.37
C MET A 115 4.83 8.19 -18.78
N LEU A 116 5.98 7.65 -19.19
CA LEU A 116 6.57 7.96 -20.48
C LEU A 116 6.42 6.77 -21.44
N ARG A 117 5.81 7.02 -22.61
CA ARG A 117 5.66 6.03 -23.68
C ARG A 117 6.84 6.07 -24.63
N GLU A 118 6.98 5.00 -25.41
CA GLU A 118 7.95 4.93 -26.49
C GLU A 118 7.86 6.17 -27.39
N LYS A 119 9.01 6.77 -27.71
CA LYS A 119 9.19 7.96 -28.57
C LYS A 119 8.80 9.31 -27.96
N GLN A 120 8.25 9.38 -26.74
CA GLN A 120 8.11 10.66 -26.03
C GLN A 120 9.47 11.18 -25.56
N LYS A 121 9.63 12.50 -25.48
CA LYS A 121 10.87 13.12 -24.98
C LYS A 121 10.88 13.06 -23.45
N PHE A 122 12.06 12.85 -22.86
CA PHE A 122 12.20 12.81 -21.39
C PHE A 122 11.69 14.06 -20.67
N LYS A 123 11.75 15.23 -21.30
CA LYS A 123 11.20 16.48 -20.75
C LYS A 123 9.66 16.52 -20.68
N GLU A 124 8.98 15.53 -21.24
CA GLU A 124 7.52 15.35 -21.13
C GLU A 124 7.14 14.46 -19.93
N LEU A 125 8.14 13.94 -19.19
CA LEU A 125 7.90 13.29 -17.92
C LEU A 125 7.39 14.33 -16.92
N HIS A 126 6.21 14.09 -16.36
CA HIS A 126 5.60 14.97 -15.36
C HIS A 126 6.23 14.73 -13.98
N ASP A 127 6.08 15.70 -13.08
CA ASP A 127 6.56 15.54 -11.71
C ASP A 127 5.88 14.34 -11.03
N SER A 128 6.65 13.62 -10.23
CA SER A 128 6.21 12.49 -9.42
C SER A 128 6.53 12.70 -7.96
N TYR A 129 5.60 12.33 -7.08
CA TYR A 129 5.75 12.41 -5.63
C TYR A 129 5.55 11.03 -5.04
N VAL A 130 6.55 10.52 -4.34
CA VAL A 130 6.44 9.32 -3.51
C VAL A 130 6.42 9.74 -2.04
N ILE A 131 5.28 9.55 -1.39
CA ILE A 131 4.99 10.08 -0.07
C ILE A 131 4.78 8.92 0.90
N PHE A 132 5.69 8.74 1.85
CA PHE A 132 5.56 7.75 2.91
C PHE A 132 4.96 8.38 4.15
N ILE A 133 3.73 8.02 4.52
CA ILE A 133 3.12 8.39 5.80
C ILE A 133 3.42 7.27 6.79
N THR A 134 4.31 7.54 7.73
CA THR A 134 4.81 6.53 8.66
C THR A 134 4.20 6.71 10.04
N LYS A 135 3.73 5.64 10.71
CA LYS A 135 3.05 5.74 12.01
C LYS A 135 3.89 6.39 13.12
N THR A 136 5.21 6.30 13.01
CA THR A 136 6.20 6.88 13.93
C THR A 136 7.25 7.66 13.15
N ASP A 137 8.06 8.47 13.83
CA ASP A 137 9.17 9.18 13.19
C ASP A 137 10.31 8.22 12.78
N VAL A 138 10.24 7.65 11.58
CA VAL A 138 11.25 6.70 11.09
C VAL A 138 12.59 7.36 10.75
N ILE A 139 12.58 8.68 10.52
CA ILE A 139 13.80 9.46 10.24
C ILE A 139 14.45 9.93 11.55
N GLY A 140 13.65 10.18 12.59
CA GLY A 140 14.11 10.48 13.95
C GLY A 140 14.55 11.93 14.18
N GLY A 141 14.10 12.86 13.34
CA GLY A 141 14.41 14.28 13.42
C GLY A 141 13.38 15.14 14.18
N GLY A 142 12.26 14.56 14.64
CA GLY A 142 11.19 15.25 15.36
C GLY A 142 10.36 16.23 14.53
N LEU A 143 10.53 16.27 13.20
CA LEU A 143 9.82 17.18 12.31
C LEU A 143 8.50 16.56 11.81
N PRO A 144 7.52 17.36 11.35
CA PRO A 144 6.28 16.85 10.77
C PRO A 144 6.51 16.06 9.48
N MET A 145 7.51 16.45 8.69
CA MET A 145 7.87 15.78 7.44
C MET A 145 9.30 16.08 7.00
N TYR A 146 9.83 15.24 6.11
CA TYR A 146 11.17 15.33 5.54
C TYR A 146 11.10 15.24 4.02
N HIS A 147 11.60 16.26 3.34
CA HIS A 147 11.69 16.29 1.88
C HIS A 147 13.07 15.78 1.45
N VAL A 148 13.10 14.86 0.49
CA VAL A 148 14.32 14.29 -0.06
C VAL A 148 14.44 14.72 -1.51
N GLU A 149 15.33 15.69 -1.74
CA GLU A 149 15.58 16.32 -3.04
C GLU A 149 17.00 16.05 -3.51
N ARG A 150 17.18 15.94 -4.84
CA ARG A 150 18.52 15.80 -5.44
C ARG A 150 19.16 17.17 -5.61
N VAL A 151 20.45 17.25 -5.31
CA VAL A 151 21.26 18.47 -5.47
C VAL A 151 22.58 18.15 -6.17
N PHE A 152 23.12 19.13 -6.89
CA PHE A 152 24.49 19.07 -7.38
C PHE A 152 25.46 19.21 -6.21
N GLN A 153 26.21 18.17 -5.87
CA GLN A 153 27.07 18.14 -4.68
C GLN A 153 28.12 19.26 -4.67
N GLU A 154 28.64 19.63 -5.84
CA GLU A 154 29.70 20.63 -6.00
C GLU A 154 29.20 22.06 -5.83
N THR A 155 27.91 22.32 -6.08
CA THR A 155 27.34 23.69 -6.10
C THR A 155 26.23 23.92 -5.10
N GLY A 156 25.67 22.85 -4.53
CA GLY A 156 24.49 22.88 -3.66
C GLY A 156 23.19 23.28 -4.38
N ARG A 157 23.21 23.46 -5.70
CA ARG A 157 22.01 23.82 -6.47
C ARG A 157 21.06 22.64 -6.57
N ALA A 158 19.76 22.91 -6.51
CA ALA A 158 18.73 21.90 -6.75
C ALA A 158 18.85 21.33 -8.16
N PHE A 159 18.71 20.00 -8.27
CA PHE A 159 18.76 19.30 -9.55
C PHE A 159 17.46 19.48 -10.35
N ASN A 160 16.32 19.57 -9.65
CA ASN A 160 14.99 19.82 -10.21
C ASN A 160 14.61 18.86 -11.35
N ASP A 161 14.71 17.55 -11.11
CA ASP A 161 14.31 16.51 -12.07
C ASP A 161 12.83 16.12 -12.01
N GLY A 162 12.06 16.77 -11.14
CA GLY A 162 10.62 16.51 -10.96
C GLY A 162 10.32 15.26 -10.14
N SER A 163 11.32 14.57 -9.58
CA SER A 163 11.12 13.38 -8.75
C SER A 163 11.30 13.75 -7.27
N HIS A 164 10.19 13.71 -6.54
CA HIS A 164 10.10 14.14 -5.15
C HIS A 164 9.81 12.95 -4.23
N ILE A 165 10.49 12.89 -3.08
CA ILE A 165 10.20 11.90 -2.04
C ILE A 165 9.95 12.65 -0.72
N ILE A 166 8.86 12.31 -0.04
CA ILE A 166 8.46 12.93 1.22
C ILE A 166 8.20 11.84 2.25
N TYR A 167 8.80 11.96 3.44
CA TYR A 167 8.45 11.15 4.60
C TYR A 167 7.64 12.00 5.56
N VAL A 168 6.39 11.63 5.82
CA VAL A 168 5.52 12.26 6.80
C VAL A 168 5.61 11.49 8.12
N ASN A 169 5.85 12.23 9.20
CA ASN A 169 5.97 11.69 10.55
C ASN A 169 4.58 11.62 11.20
N GLY A 170 3.98 10.44 11.17
CA GLY A 170 2.71 10.13 11.84
C GLY A 170 2.77 10.08 13.35
N GLY A 171 3.95 10.18 13.95
CA GLY A 171 4.14 10.40 15.38
C GLY A 171 4.16 11.87 15.79
N TYR A 172 4.09 12.81 14.82
CA TYR A 172 4.09 14.24 15.10
C TYR A 172 2.78 14.67 15.79
N ILE A 173 2.90 15.47 16.86
CA ILE A 173 1.80 15.95 17.70
C ILE A 173 1.93 17.47 17.83
N ASP A 174 1.05 18.17 17.12
CA ASP A 174 0.90 19.64 17.20
C ASP A 174 -0.46 20.03 16.58
N ASP A 175 -1.41 20.40 17.42
CA ASP A 175 -2.77 20.74 16.96
C ASP A 175 -2.85 22.15 16.34
N GLU A 176 -1.77 22.94 16.36
CA GLU A 176 -1.71 24.23 15.65
C GLU A 176 -1.15 24.08 14.22
N ASP A 177 -0.46 22.97 13.94
CA ASP A 177 0.09 22.66 12.64
C ASP A 177 -0.88 21.79 11.79
N PRO A 178 -1.13 22.13 10.51
CA PRO A 178 -2.02 21.34 9.66
C PRO A 178 -1.61 19.87 9.50
N VAL A 179 -0.32 19.57 9.46
CA VAL A 179 0.19 18.21 9.33
C VAL A 179 0.05 17.49 10.67
N GLY A 180 0.29 18.18 11.78
CA GLY A 180 0.00 17.66 13.12
C GLY A 180 -1.47 17.27 13.31
N ARG A 181 -2.42 18.12 12.87
CA ARG A 181 -3.86 17.78 12.82
C ARG A 181 -4.17 16.60 11.91
N LEU A 182 -3.53 16.53 10.74
CA LEU A 182 -3.73 15.42 9.81
C LEU A 182 -3.26 14.10 10.43
N MET A 183 -2.09 14.11 11.08
CA MET A 183 -1.58 12.93 11.76
C MET A 183 -2.40 12.58 13.00
N HIS A 184 -2.99 13.58 13.68
CA HIS A 184 -4.00 13.34 14.72
C HIS A 184 -5.18 12.56 14.17
N ASP A 185 -5.75 13.01 13.05
CA ASP A 185 -6.87 12.35 12.38
C ASP A 185 -6.53 10.93 11.92
N PHE A 186 -5.30 10.70 11.43
CA PHE A 186 -4.87 9.36 11.06
C PHE A 186 -4.81 8.38 12.25
N ARG A 187 -4.53 8.89 13.46
CA ARG A 187 -4.53 8.11 14.71
C ARG A 187 -5.92 7.96 15.34
N CYS A 188 -6.89 8.78 14.93
CA CYS A 188 -8.22 8.75 15.51
C CYS A 188 -8.94 7.44 15.21
N ILE A 189 -9.69 7.00 16.21
CA ILE A 189 -10.57 5.84 16.10
C ILE A 189 -12.01 6.31 15.81
N LYS A 190 -12.44 7.45 16.37
CA LYS A 190 -13.79 7.97 16.18
C LYS A 190 -13.78 9.19 15.27
N SER A 191 -14.83 9.33 14.49
CA SER A 191 -15.01 10.47 13.60
C SER A 191 -15.15 11.79 14.38
N ASP A 192 -15.82 11.78 15.54
CA ASP A 192 -16.03 12.95 16.40
C ASP A 192 -14.73 13.59 16.93
N ASP A 193 -13.65 12.81 17.01
CA ASP A 193 -12.36 13.28 17.51
C ASP A 193 -11.52 13.94 16.39
N MET A 194 -11.96 13.88 15.12
CA MET A 194 -11.17 14.33 13.97
C MET A 194 -11.34 15.83 13.67
N PHE A 195 -10.25 16.46 13.25
CA PHE A 195 -10.21 17.87 12.85
C PHE A 195 -10.79 18.11 11.45
N TYR A 196 -10.47 17.24 10.49
CA TYR A 196 -10.82 17.43 9.09
C TYR A 196 -12.13 16.69 8.73
N LYS A 197 -13.14 17.47 8.36
CA LYS A 197 -14.50 16.98 8.10
C LYS A 197 -14.55 15.99 6.94
N GLU A 198 -13.72 16.18 5.94
CA GLU A 198 -13.64 15.33 4.76
C GLU A 198 -13.23 13.91 5.15
N LEU A 199 -12.28 13.75 6.07
CA LEU A 199 -11.86 12.46 6.62
C LEU A 199 -12.86 11.94 7.65
N ALA A 200 -13.31 12.81 8.57
CA ALA A 200 -14.27 12.47 9.62
C ALA A 200 -15.55 11.83 9.05
N ARG A 201 -16.13 12.39 7.98
CA ARG A 201 -17.33 11.85 7.33
C ARG A 201 -17.11 10.45 6.76
N GLN A 202 -15.92 10.13 6.25
CA GLN A 202 -15.64 8.80 5.72
C GLN A 202 -15.48 7.79 6.85
N VAL A 203 -14.77 8.18 7.91
CA VAL A 203 -14.63 7.35 9.12
C VAL A 203 -15.99 7.10 9.75
N GLU A 204 -16.83 8.13 9.90
CA GLU A 204 -18.22 8.02 10.36
C GLU A 204 -19.01 7.04 9.48
N TYR A 205 -18.97 7.23 8.16
CA TYR A 205 -19.69 6.37 7.23
C TYR A 205 -19.29 4.91 7.40
N PHE A 206 -18.01 4.58 7.26
CA PHE A 206 -17.55 3.18 7.27
C PHE A 206 -17.62 2.51 8.64
N LYS A 207 -17.44 3.26 9.73
CA LYS A 207 -17.33 2.68 11.08
C LYS A 207 -18.59 2.82 11.93
N GLU A 208 -19.45 3.79 11.66
CA GLU A 208 -20.54 4.18 12.57
C GLU A 208 -21.93 4.01 11.94
N THR A 209 -22.04 4.05 10.61
CA THR A 209 -23.30 3.76 9.92
C THR A 209 -23.50 2.26 9.65
N GLU A 210 -24.76 1.81 9.62
CA GLU A 210 -25.09 0.42 9.30
C GLU A 210 -24.60 0.00 7.90
N GLY A 211 -24.85 0.84 6.88
CA GLY A 211 -24.45 0.57 5.50
C GLY A 211 -22.93 0.49 5.32
N GLY A 212 -22.17 1.41 5.92
CA GLY A 212 -20.71 1.36 5.85
C GLY A 212 -20.11 0.18 6.61
N ARG A 213 -20.66 -0.16 7.78
CA ARG A 213 -20.27 -1.38 8.52
C ARG A 213 -20.50 -2.65 7.72
N GLU A 214 -21.55 -2.71 6.91
CA GLU A 214 -21.79 -3.84 6.02
C GLU A 214 -20.75 -3.96 4.92
N ILE A 215 -20.34 -2.85 4.32
CA ILE A 215 -19.26 -2.81 3.33
C ILE A 215 -17.95 -3.27 3.98
N MET A 216 -17.60 -2.74 5.16
CA MET A 216 -16.42 -3.17 5.92
C MET A 216 -16.49 -4.67 6.25
N CYS A 217 -17.62 -5.14 6.78
CA CYS A 217 -17.78 -6.57 7.10
C CYS A 217 -17.63 -7.48 5.89
N LYS A 218 -18.02 -7.01 4.70
CA LYS A 218 -17.84 -7.73 3.46
C LYS A 218 -16.36 -7.72 3.05
N ALA A 219 -15.73 -6.55 3.02
CA ALA A 219 -14.31 -6.41 2.70
C ALA A 219 -13.41 -7.31 3.57
N PHE A 220 -13.65 -7.34 4.89
CA PHE A 220 -12.92 -8.22 5.81
C PHE A 220 -13.14 -9.71 5.56
N LYS A 221 -14.33 -10.10 5.06
CA LYS A 221 -14.59 -11.50 4.70
C LYS A 221 -13.89 -11.86 3.40
N ASP A 222 -14.01 -11.00 2.39
CA ASP A 222 -13.37 -11.20 1.09
C ASP A 222 -11.83 -11.32 1.30
N LEU A 223 -11.23 -10.43 2.10
CA LEU A 223 -9.82 -10.52 2.49
C LEU A 223 -9.47 -11.84 3.23
N ALA A 224 -10.33 -12.29 4.14
CA ALA A 224 -10.11 -13.54 4.86
C ALA A 224 -10.20 -14.77 3.94
N GLU A 225 -11.06 -14.73 2.92
CA GLU A 225 -11.18 -15.76 1.89
C GLU A 225 -9.95 -15.77 0.98
N ASP A 226 -9.50 -14.61 0.50
CA ASP A 226 -8.29 -14.47 -0.32
C ASP A 226 -7.04 -14.99 0.43
N LEU A 227 -6.86 -14.60 1.70
CA LEU A 227 -5.78 -15.10 2.55
C LEU A 227 -5.86 -16.62 2.77
N ALA A 228 -7.06 -17.18 2.89
CA ALA A 228 -7.25 -18.61 3.05
C ALA A 228 -6.90 -19.36 1.75
N GLU A 229 -7.28 -18.82 0.59
CA GLU A 229 -6.95 -19.38 -0.71
C GLU A 229 -5.43 -19.35 -0.97
N GLU A 230 -4.77 -18.23 -0.71
CA GLU A 230 -3.31 -18.11 -0.86
C GLU A 230 -2.57 -19.08 0.08
N ARG A 231 -2.97 -19.18 1.35
CA ARG A 231 -2.40 -20.18 2.28
C ARG A 231 -2.64 -21.61 1.82
N ALA A 232 -3.79 -21.91 1.20
CA ALA A 232 -4.07 -23.22 0.65
C ALA A 232 -3.16 -23.53 -0.55
N LYS A 233 -2.97 -22.55 -1.47
CA LYS A 233 -2.04 -22.65 -2.60
C LYS A 233 -0.59 -22.84 -2.13
N GLU A 234 -0.13 -22.08 -1.14
CA GLU A 234 1.21 -22.22 -0.57
C GLU A 234 1.40 -23.60 0.07
N ARG A 235 0.45 -24.07 0.88
CA ARG A 235 0.52 -25.41 1.47
C ARG A 235 0.51 -26.51 0.42
N ALA A 236 -0.27 -26.37 -0.66
CA ALA A 236 -0.27 -27.31 -1.76
C ALA A 236 1.09 -27.32 -2.48
N LYS A 237 1.67 -26.15 -2.78
CA LYS A 237 3.01 -26.01 -3.36
C LYS A 237 4.09 -26.64 -2.47
N GLU A 238 4.07 -26.39 -1.17
CA GLU A 238 5.06 -26.97 -0.25
C GLU A 238 4.93 -28.49 -0.13
N LYS A 239 3.70 -29.03 -0.09
CA LYS A 239 3.49 -30.49 -0.14
C LYS A 239 3.99 -31.11 -1.44
N ALA A 240 3.79 -30.42 -2.58
CA ALA A 240 4.32 -30.87 -3.87
C ALA A 240 5.85 -30.88 -3.87
N LYS A 241 6.50 -29.84 -3.32
CA LYS A 241 7.97 -29.81 -3.15
C LYS A 241 8.48 -30.90 -2.22
N GLU A 242 7.78 -31.17 -1.11
CA GLU A 242 8.13 -32.26 -0.19
C GLU A 242 8.01 -33.64 -0.85
N LEU A 243 6.97 -33.84 -1.66
CA LEU A 243 6.82 -35.05 -2.47
C LEU A 243 7.96 -35.17 -3.50
N ALA A 244 8.28 -34.09 -4.22
CA ALA A 244 9.39 -34.06 -5.18
C ALA A 244 10.73 -34.43 -4.51
N ARG A 245 11.05 -33.84 -3.36
CA ARG A 245 12.26 -34.19 -2.58
C ARG A 245 12.30 -35.67 -2.21
N ARG A 246 11.17 -36.25 -1.79
CA ARG A 246 11.10 -37.69 -1.47
C ARG A 246 11.27 -38.59 -2.70
N LEU A 247 10.77 -38.18 -3.86
CA LEU A 247 10.93 -38.92 -5.12
C LEU A 247 12.37 -38.82 -5.64
N LEU A 248 12.97 -37.63 -5.59
CA LEU A 248 14.38 -37.39 -5.93
C LEU A 248 15.31 -38.24 -5.05
N ALA A 249 15.09 -38.23 -3.72
CA ALA A 249 15.88 -39.04 -2.79
C ALA A 249 15.76 -40.56 -3.02
N ARG A 250 14.66 -41.02 -3.62
CA ARG A 250 14.50 -42.44 -4.00
C ARG A 250 15.30 -42.80 -5.25
N GLY A 251 15.63 -41.83 -6.11
CA GLY A 251 16.49 -42.01 -7.30
C GLY A 251 15.94 -42.96 -8.37
N LYS A 252 14.62 -43.16 -8.42
CA LYS A 252 13.97 -44.13 -9.33
C LYS A 252 13.21 -43.49 -10.49
N MET A 253 13.16 -42.15 -10.53
CA MET A 253 12.39 -41.38 -11.50
C MET A 253 13.26 -40.24 -12.03
N THR A 254 13.05 -39.82 -13.26
CA THR A 254 13.72 -38.64 -13.81
C THR A 254 13.12 -37.36 -13.23
N GLU A 255 13.86 -36.25 -13.34
CA GLU A 255 13.37 -34.94 -12.90
C GLU A 255 12.11 -34.52 -13.68
N GLU A 256 12.01 -34.91 -14.95
CA GLU A 256 10.84 -34.67 -15.80
C GLU A 256 9.62 -35.47 -15.32
N GLU A 257 9.78 -36.75 -14.98
CA GLU A 257 8.71 -37.58 -14.42
C GLU A 257 8.25 -37.05 -13.06
N ILE A 258 9.18 -36.56 -12.23
CA ILE A 258 8.86 -35.96 -10.94
C ILE A 258 8.13 -34.62 -11.12
N ALA A 259 8.52 -33.81 -12.10
CA ALA A 259 7.83 -32.57 -12.43
C ALA A 259 6.39 -32.82 -12.88
N GLU A 260 6.17 -33.84 -13.70
CA GLU A 260 4.83 -34.28 -14.13
C GLU A 260 3.98 -34.78 -12.95
N ASP A 261 4.52 -35.69 -12.13
CA ASP A 261 3.79 -36.29 -11.00
C ASP A 261 3.44 -35.29 -9.89
N THR A 262 4.28 -34.27 -9.70
CA THR A 262 4.09 -33.25 -8.66
C THR A 262 3.40 -31.99 -9.15
N GLY A 263 3.25 -31.85 -10.48
CA GLY A 263 2.75 -30.63 -11.12
C GLY A 263 3.63 -29.40 -10.90
N LEU A 264 4.91 -29.59 -10.54
CA LEU A 264 5.87 -28.51 -10.36
C LEU A 264 6.58 -28.19 -11.68
N PRO A 265 7.00 -26.93 -11.91
CA PRO A 265 7.87 -26.60 -13.02
C PRO A 265 9.17 -27.40 -12.95
N LEU A 266 9.66 -27.87 -14.10
CA LEU A 266 10.90 -28.66 -14.17
C LEU A 266 12.10 -27.94 -13.54
N GLU A 267 12.21 -26.63 -13.72
CA GLU A 267 13.26 -25.82 -13.08
C GLU A 267 13.17 -25.85 -11.55
N THR A 268 11.96 -25.88 -10.99
CA THR A 268 11.77 -26.01 -9.54
C THR A 268 12.23 -27.38 -9.04
N VAL A 269 11.94 -28.45 -9.78
CA VAL A 269 12.39 -29.81 -9.43
C VAL A 269 13.91 -29.92 -9.51
N ARG A 270 14.53 -29.38 -10.57
CA ARG A 270 15.99 -29.31 -10.73
C ARG A 270 16.66 -28.57 -9.58
N GLY A 271 16.16 -27.39 -9.22
CA GLY A 271 16.68 -26.64 -8.08
C GLY A 271 16.53 -27.37 -6.73
N LEU A 272 15.58 -28.30 -6.61
CA LEU A 272 15.46 -29.15 -5.42
C LEU A 272 16.43 -30.34 -5.41
N ALA A 273 16.96 -30.74 -6.57
CA ALA A 273 17.93 -31.84 -6.70
C ALA A 273 19.38 -31.38 -6.42
N GLU A 274 19.66 -30.08 -6.57
CA GLU A 274 20.97 -29.46 -6.32
C GLU A 274 21.24 -29.13 -4.83
N LEU A 275 20.25 -29.34 -3.96
CA LEU A 275 20.30 -29.14 -2.49
C LEU A 275 20.60 -30.44 -1.75
#